data_AF-A0A512JJ47-F1
#
_entry.id   AF-A0A512JJ47-F1
#
_cell.length_a   1.000
_cell.length_b   1.000
_cell.length_c   1.000
_cell.angle_alpha   90.00
_cell.angle_beta   90.00
_cell.angle_gamma   90.00
#
_symmetry.space_group_name_H-M   'P 1'
#
loop_
_entity.id
_entity.type
_entity.pdbx_description
1 polymer ?
#
loop_
_entity_poly.entity_id
_entity_poly.type
_entity_poly.pdbx_seq_one_letter_code
_entity_poly.pdbx_strand_id
1 'polypeptide(L)' 'MTDETDPKRLTLDGQLVKYWEREAARLDDLASRAMFKWAARGYARKAARARSLAMAGRAREAARGRKQDPD' A
#
# COMPACT_ATOMS: atom_id res chain seq x y z
N MET A 1 -11.85 32.38 -5.03
CA MET A 1 -10.53 32.34 -5.69
C MET A 1 -9.51 32.62 -4.61
N THR A 2 -9.23 31.61 -3.80
CA THR A 2 -8.23 31.62 -2.73
C THR A 2 -7.53 30.28 -2.78
N ASP A 3 -6.22 30.38 -2.70
CA ASP A 3 -5.20 29.41 -3.02
C ASP A 3 -4.98 28.47 -1.83
N GLU A 4 -5.65 27.32 -1.82
CA GLU A 4 -5.50 26.28 -0.78
C GLU A 4 -5.11 24.91 -1.36
N THR A 5 -4.48 24.90 -2.54
CA THR A 5 -3.86 23.69 -3.10
C THR A 5 -2.44 23.54 -2.58
N ASP A 6 -2.37 23.22 -1.28
CA ASP A 6 -1.17 22.77 -0.57
C ASP A 6 -0.54 21.54 -1.28
N PRO A 7 0.80 21.43 -1.39
CA PRO A 7 1.54 20.60 -2.38
C PRO A 7 1.45 19.05 -2.23
N LYS A 8 0.44 18.50 -1.56
CA LYS A 8 0.31 17.06 -1.23
C LYS A 8 -1.06 16.48 -1.58
N ARG A 9 -1.49 16.57 -2.84
CA ARG A 9 -2.69 15.87 -3.30
C ARG A 9 -2.53 14.35 -3.04
N LEU A 10 -3.19 13.84 -2.00
CA LEU A 10 -3.29 12.41 -1.68
C LEU A 10 -3.95 11.69 -2.86
N THR A 11 -3.15 11.14 -3.76
CA THR A 11 -3.60 10.30 -4.85
C THR A 11 -4.29 9.05 -4.31
N LEU A 12 -5.28 8.53 -5.05
CA LEU A 12 -5.94 7.28 -4.68
C LEU A 12 -4.94 6.11 -4.58
N ASP A 13 -3.97 6.05 -5.49
CA ASP A 13 -2.93 5.03 -5.45
C ASP A 13 -2.04 5.22 -4.19
N GLY A 14 -1.70 6.46 -3.81
CA GLY A 14 -0.99 6.75 -2.56
C GLY A 14 -1.77 6.34 -1.30
N GLN A 15 -3.09 6.52 -1.29
CA GLN A 15 -3.95 6.00 -0.21
C GLN A 15 -3.98 4.47 -0.17
N LEU A 16 -4.06 3.82 -1.35
CA LEU A 16 -4.02 2.37 -1.46
C LEU A 16 -2.67 1.78 -1.02
N VAL A 17 -1.55 2.45 -1.31
CA VAL A 17 -0.22 2.03 -0.83
C VAL A 17 -0.22 1.95 0.70
N LYS A 18 -0.63 3.02 1.38
CA LYS A 18 -0.68 3.06 2.85
C LYS A 18 -1.64 2.02 3.43
N TYR A 19 -2.78 1.81 2.78
CA TYR A 19 -3.72 0.76 3.18
C TYR A 19 -3.09 -0.63 3.10
N TRP A 20 -2.49 -0.97 1.95
CA TRP A 20 -1.88 -2.28 1.75
C TRP A 20 -0.66 -2.52 2.64
N GLU A 21 0.12 -1.49 2.96
CA GLU A 21 1.20 -1.58 3.96
C GLU A 21 0.67 -1.91 5.36
N ARG A 22 -0.37 -1.19 5.82
CA ARG A 22 -1.02 -1.46 7.11
C ARG A 22 -1.64 -2.85 7.15
N GLU A 23 -2.30 -3.26 6.07
CA GLU A 23 -2.93 -4.57 5.98
C GLU A 23 -1.88 -5.70 5.96
N ALA A 24 -0.73 -5.49 5.29
CA ALA A 24 0.37 -6.44 5.36
C ALA A 24 0.86 -6.63 6.80
N ALA A 25 1.10 -5.53 7.54
CA ALA A 25 1.54 -5.60 8.94
C ALA A 25 0.50 -6.26 9.84
N ARG A 26 -0.79 -5.97 9.65
CA ARG A 26 -1.89 -6.63 10.36
C ARG A 26 -1.90 -8.14 10.10
N LEU A 27 -1.72 -8.55 8.85
CA LEU A 27 -1.70 -9.96 8.47
C LEU A 27 -0.47 -10.68 9.02
N ASP A 28 0.67 -10.02 9.12
CA ASP A 28 1.86 -10.56 9.78
C ASP A 28 1.62 -10.78 11.30
N ASP A 29 0.97 -9.83 11.98
CA ASP A 29 0.57 -9.99 13.40
C ASP A 29 -0.45 -11.12 13.59
N LEU A 30 -1.43 -11.26 12.68
CA LEU A 30 -2.34 -12.41 12.70
C LEU A 30 -1.61 -13.74 12.44
N ALA A 31 -0.60 -13.75 11.57
CA ALA A 31 0.20 -14.93 11.30
C ALA A 31 1.03 -15.35 12.52
N SER A 32 1.60 -14.38 13.27
CA SER A 32 2.41 -14.66 14.46
C SER A 32 1.58 -15.17 15.63
N ARG A 33 0.32 -14.74 15.75
CA ARG A 33 -0.63 -15.16 16.79
C ARG A 33 -1.43 -16.41 16.46
N ALA A 34 -1.33 -16.91 15.23
CA ALA A 34 -2.15 -18.03 14.78
C ALA A 34 -1.76 -19.34 15.50
N MET A 35 -2.75 -19.97 16.13
CA MET A 35 -2.57 -21.27 16.81
C MET A 35 -2.21 -22.41 15.87
N PHE A 36 -2.70 -22.36 14.63
CA PHE A 36 -2.50 -23.43 13.65
C PHE A 36 -1.57 -23.00 12.52
N LYS A 37 -0.59 -23.87 12.21
CA LYS A 37 0.40 -23.62 11.15
C LYS A 37 -0.24 -23.36 9.78
N TRP A 38 -1.36 -24.00 9.45
CA TRP A 38 -2.06 -23.75 8.18
C TRP A 38 -2.69 -22.35 8.13
N ALA A 39 -3.20 -21.86 9.26
CA ALA A 39 -3.75 -20.51 9.38
C ALA A 39 -2.65 -19.45 9.29
N ALA A 40 -1.53 -19.66 10.00
CA ALA A 40 -0.33 -18.82 9.91
C ALA A 40 0.16 -18.69 8.45
N ARG A 41 0.25 -19.81 7.73
CA ARG A 41 0.59 -19.84 6.30
C ARG A 41 -0.43 -19.09 5.44
N GLY A 42 -1.72 -19.19 5.77
CA GLY A 42 -2.79 -18.45 5.11
C GLY A 42 -2.60 -16.93 5.23
N TYR A 43 -2.38 -16.44 6.46
CA TYR A 43 -2.14 -15.03 6.72
C TYR A 43 -0.84 -14.54 6.08
N ALA A 44 0.25 -15.30 6.17
CA ALA A 44 1.53 -14.95 5.54
C ALA A 44 1.41 -14.79 4.01
N ARG A 45 0.63 -15.66 3.33
CA ARG A 45 0.36 -15.52 1.89
C ARG A 45 -0.44 -14.25 1.57
N LYS A 46 -1.42 -13.91 2.42
CA LYS A 46 -2.18 -12.67 2.25
C LYS A 46 -1.30 -11.44 2.49
N ALA A 47 -0.41 -11.48 3.50
CA ALA A 47 0.53 -10.40 3.78
C ALA A 47 1.47 -10.17 2.58
N ALA A 48 2.01 -11.25 2.00
CA ALA A 48 2.81 -11.17 0.77
C ALA A 48 2.03 -10.52 -0.38
N ARG A 49 0.76 -10.91 -0.61
CA ARG A 49 -0.10 -10.30 -1.62
C ARG A 49 -0.34 -8.81 -1.37
N ALA A 50 -0.60 -8.42 -0.12
CA ALA A 50 -0.77 -7.02 0.25
C ALA A 50 0.49 -6.21 -0.08
N ARG A 51 1.69 -6.71 0.23
CA ARG A 51 2.96 -6.07 -0.14
C ARG A 51 3.10 -5.91 -1.66
N SER A 52 2.76 -6.94 -2.45
CA SER A 52 2.77 -6.84 -3.92
C SER A 52 1.83 -5.75 -4.44
N LEU A 53 0.64 -5.60 -3.85
CA LEU A 53 -0.32 -4.56 -4.22
C LEU A 53 0.18 -3.15 -3.84
N ALA A 54 0.82 -3.00 -2.68
CA ALA A 54 1.48 -1.76 -2.30
C ALA A 54 2.59 -1.40 -3.30
N MET A 55 3.45 -2.36 -3.68
CA MET A 55 4.49 -2.15 -4.69
C MET A 55 3.92 -1.70 -6.04
N ALA A 56 2.85 -2.34 -6.51
CA ALA A 56 2.18 -1.95 -7.75
C ALA A 56 1.57 -0.53 -7.67
N GLY A 57 1.02 -0.15 -6.52
CA GLY A 57 0.55 1.22 -6.26
C GLY A 57 1.69 2.24 -6.31
N ARG A 58 2.85 1.95 -5.69
CA ARG A 58 4.03 2.82 -5.74
C ARG A 58 4.55 2.99 -7.17
N ALA A 59 4.54 1.93 -7.98
CA ALA A 59 4.94 2.01 -9.38
C ALA A 59 4.02 2.92 -10.20
N ARG A 60 2.70 2.88 -9.94
CA ARG A 60 1.73 3.79 -10.56
C ARG A 60 1.94 5.24 -10.13
N GLU A 61 2.19 5.47 -8.84
CA GLU A 61 2.49 6.80 -8.31
C GLU A 61 3.77 7.39 -8.92
N ALA A 62 4.84 6.60 -9.00
CA ALA A 62 6.08 7.02 -9.66
C ALA A 62 5.88 7.34 -11.15
N ALA A 63 5.02 6.58 -11.84
CA ALA A 63 4.67 6.86 -13.23
C ALA A 63 3.85 8.16 -13.38
N ARG A 64 2.99 8.51 -12.41
CA ARG A 64 2.29 9.80 -12.37
C ARG A 64 3.25 10.97 -12.15
N GLY A 65 4.16 10.86 -11.18
CA GLY A 65 5.17 11.89 -10.91
C GLY A 65 5.99 12.23 -12.16
N ARG A 66 6.39 11.22 -12.93
CA ARG A 66 7.09 11.40 -14.23
C ARG A 66 6.23 12.01 -15.33
N LYS A 67 4.90 11.97 -15.25
CA LYS A 67 4.00 12.54 -16.26
C LYS A 67 3.64 14.00 -15.96
N GLN A 68 3.78 14.43 -14.70
CA GLN A 68 3.43 15.78 -14.23
C GLN A 68 4.60 16.77 -14.27
N ASP A 69 5.79 16.31 -14.69
CA ASP A 69 6.97 17.14 -14.92
C ASP A 69 7.10 17.39 -16.44
N PRO A 70 6.50 18.47 -17.00
CA PRO A 70 6.86 18.95 -18.32
C PRO A 70 8.09 19.87 -18.19
N ASP A 71 9.09 19.66 -19.06
CA ASP A 71 10.15 20.65 -19.36
C ASP A 71 9.56 22.03 -19.74
#